data_AF-A0A7C5JNR0-F1
#
_entry.id   AF-A0A7C5JNR0-F1
#
_cell.length_a   1.000
_cell.length_b   1.000
_cell.length_c   1.000
_cell.angle_alpha   90.00
_cell.angle_beta   90.00
_cell.angle_gamma   90.00
#
_symmetry.space_group_name_H-M   'P 1'
#
loop_
_entity.id
_entity.type
_entity.pdbx_description
1 polymer ?
#
loop_
_entity_poly.entity_id
_entity_poly.type
_entity_poly.pdbx_seq_one_letter_code
_entity_poly.pdbx_strand_id
1 'polypeptide(L)'
;MESRLRTFRSFIQASIVVIAAWSQCAFAGPGGQEPAGFALRVETAAKRAKVYLAAQIDKDGMCRGEYDDDDPKYGGKTALCAYALLSLGPDPQAVALPKATKWLRQAKLTGTYPIALRACVL
;
A
#
# COMPACT_ATOMS: atom_id res chain seq x y z
N MET A 1 23.14 -62.01 17.97
CA MET A 1 22.15 -60.92 17.96
C MET A 1 22.72 -59.64 18.60
N GLU A 2 24.00 -59.31 18.40
CA GLU A 2 24.68 -58.24 19.18
C GLU A 2 25.64 -57.35 18.36
N SER A 3 25.71 -57.54 17.04
CA SER A 3 26.65 -56.77 16.18
C SER A 3 26.00 -55.52 15.53
N ARG A 4 24.66 -55.44 15.47
CA ARG A 4 23.94 -54.29 14.87
C ARG A 4 23.60 -53.16 15.84
N LEU A 5 24.08 -53.19 17.08
CA LEU A 5 23.80 -52.17 18.10
C LEU A 5 24.97 -51.22 18.38
N ARG A 6 26.15 -51.45 17.80
CA ARG A 6 27.31 -50.56 17.98
C ARG A 6 27.41 -49.47 16.91
N THR A 7 26.90 -49.70 15.70
CA THR A 7 26.99 -48.73 14.61
C THR A 7 26.02 -47.55 14.77
N PHE A 8 24.99 -47.68 15.61
CA PHE A 8 23.98 -46.62 15.81
C PHE A 8 24.35 -45.61 16.89
N ARG A 9 25.36 -45.89 17.72
CA ARG A 9 25.74 -45.02 18.86
C ARG A 9 26.82 -43.99 18.54
N SER A 10 27.55 -44.13 17.42
CA SER A 10 28.56 -43.14 17.01
C SER A 10 28.01 -41.90 16.31
N PHE A 11 26.70 -41.84 16.03
CA PHE A 11 26.09 -40.69 15.34
C PHE A 11 25.49 -39.63 16.27
N ILE A 12 25.48 -39.83 17.60
CA ILE A 12 24.77 -38.92 18.53
C ILE A 12 25.69 -37.82 19.10
N GLN A 13 26.98 -37.81 18.78
CA GLN A 13 27.97 -36.97 19.49
C GLN A 13 28.68 -35.92 18.62
N ALA A 14 28.03 -35.42 17.57
CA ALA A 14 28.57 -34.37 16.70
C ALA A 14 27.56 -33.24 16.40
N SER A 15 26.70 -32.88 17.36
CA SER A 15 25.71 -31.79 17.18
C SER A 15 25.83 -30.65 18.20
N ILE A 16 26.90 -30.62 18.98
CA ILE A 16 27.21 -29.48 19.85
C ILE A 16 28.30 -28.68 19.14
N VAL A 17 28.14 -27.36 19.02
CA VAL A 17 29.01 -26.39 18.33
C VAL A 17 28.64 -26.08 16.87
N VAL A 18 27.39 -25.67 16.56
CA VAL A 18 27.11 -24.65 15.51
C VAL A 18 25.80 -23.87 15.80
N ILE A 19 25.57 -23.42 17.04
CA ILE A 19 24.49 -22.45 17.31
C ILE A 19 25.02 -21.35 18.24
N ALA A 20 25.96 -20.54 17.73
CA ALA A 20 26.38 -19.31 18.40
C ALA A 20 26.79 -18.22 17.39
N ALA A 21 26.29 -18.28 16.16
CA ALA A 21 26.53 -17.29 15.11
C ALA A 21 25.26 -16.57 14.63
N TRP A 22 24.13 -16.75 15.34
CA TRP A 22 22.93 -15.91 15.17
C TRP A 22 22.89 -14.77 16.21
N SER A 23 24.04 -14.46 16.82
CA SER A 23 24.25 -13.38 17.79
C SER A 23 24.27 -11.97 17.20
N GLN A 24 23.63 -11.71 16.06
CA GLN A 24 23.60 -10.36 15.47
C GLN A 24 22.29 -10.09 14.71
N CYS A 25 21.15 -10.48 15.26
CA CYS A 25 19.94 -9.68 15.05
C CYS A 25 19.56 -9.11 16.40
N ALA A 26 20.46 -8.28 16.93
CA ALA A 26 20.13 -7.38 18.01
C ALA A 26 18.97 -6.52 17.52
N PHE A 27 17.79 -6.88 18.00
CA PHE A 27 16.61 -6.05 18.08
C PHE A 27 16.99 -4.80 18.90
N ALA A 28 17.51 -3.80 18.21
CA ALA A 28 17.79 -2.44 18.67
C ALA A 28 17.42 -1.50 17.49
N GLY A 29 16.48 -0.57 17.59
CA GLY A 29 15.78 -0.13 18.79
C GLY A 29 14.61 0.81 18.46
N PRO A 30 14.00 1.39 19.50
CA PRO A 30 13.00 2.45 19.34
C PRO A 30 13.69 3.69 18.77
N GLY A 31 13.34 4.09 17.55
CA GLY A 31 13.81 5.33 16.93
C GLY A 31 15.11 5.19 16.15
N GLY A 32 15.13 4.33 15.11
CA GLY A 32 16.09 4.54 14.02
C GLY A 32 15.94 5.99 13.55
N GLN A 33 16.97 6.80 13.75
CA GLN A 33 16.94 8.22 13.38
C GLN A 33 16.54 8.30 11.91
N GLU A 34 15.35 8.85 11.62
CA GLU A 34 15.01 9.17 10.25
C GLU A 34 16.10 10.09 9.69
N PRO A 35 16.59 9.81 8.47
CA PRO A 35 17.65 10.63 7.89
C PRO A 35 17.21 12.09 7.88
N ALA A 36 18.12 12.99 8.24
CA ALA A 36 17.83 14.42 8.34
C ALA A 36 17.09 14.92 7.09
N GLY A 37 15.95 15.55 7.28
CA GLY A 37 15.11 16.09 6.20
C GLY A 37 14.17 15.08 5.51
N PHE A 38 14.06 13.83 5.99
CA PHE A 38 13.11 12.86 5.44
C PHE A 38 11.66 13.36 5.49
N ALA A 39 11.19 13.82 6.65
CA ALA A 39 9.85 14.36 6.82
C ALA A 39 9.53 15.47 5.79
N LEU A 40 10.46 16.42 5.60
CA LEU A 40 10.31 17.50 4.63
C LEU A 40 10.21 16.97 3.18
N ARG A 41 10.98 15.94 2.83
CA ARG A 41 10.92 15.29 1.51
C ARG A 41 9.58 14.58 1.30
N VAL A 42 9.07 13.88 2.31
CA VAL A 42 7.77 13.21 2.29
C VAL A 42 6.66 14.24 2.12
N GLU A 43 6.66 15.31 2.90
CA GLU A 43 5.67 16.40 2.78
C GLU A 43 5.72 17.08 1.41
N THR A 44 6.92 17.31 0.88
CA THR A 44 7.10 17.90 -0.46
C THR A 44 6.56 16.96 -1.54
N ALA A 45 6.81 15.67 -1.43
CA ALA A 45 6.28 14.67 -2.34
C ALA A 45 4.75 14.58 -2.24
N ALA A 46 4.20 14.58 -1.03
CA ALA A 46 2.76 14.57 -0.78
C ALA A 46 2.06 15.79 -1.40
N LYS A 47 2.63 17.00 -1.24
CA LYS A 47 2.12 18.22 -1.88
C LYS A 47 2.09 18.11 -3.40
N ARG A 48 3.17 17.61 -4.02
CA ARG A 48 3.24 17.39 -5.46
C ARG A 48 2.23 16.35 -5.95
N ALA A 49 2.08 15.25 -5.21
CA ALA A 49 1.11 14.22 -5.50
C ALA A 49 -0.33 14.77 -5.44
N LYS A 50 -0.66 15.57 -4.42
CA LYS A 50 -1.98 16.21 -4.28
C LYS A 50 -2.30 17.08 -5.50
N VAL A 51 -1.37 17.95 -5.93
CA VAL A 51 -1.55 18.79 -7.13
C VAL A 51 -1.74 17.96 -8.39
N TYR A 52 -0.89 16.94 -8.59
CA TYR A 52 -0.98 16.07 -9.76
C TYR A 52 -2.30 15.31 -9.82
N LEU A 53 -2.70 14.66 -8.72
CA LEU A 53 -3.93 13.87 -8.63
C LEU A 53 -5.18 14.75 -8.81
N ALA A 54 -5.21 15.93 -8.18
CA ALA A 54 -6.29 16.88 -8.37
C ALA A 54 -6.44 17.30 -9.84
N ALA A 55 -5.33 17.46 -10.58
CA ALA A 55 -5.34 17.78 -12.00
C ALA A 55 -5.77 16.60 -12.91
N GLN A 56 -5.75 15.36 -12.41
CA GLN A 56 -6.27 14.20 -13.12
C GLN A 56 -7.79 14.12 -13.08
N ILE A 57 -8.45 14.76 -12.11
CA ILE A 57 -9.92 14.80 -12.04
C ILE A 57 -10.41 15.95 -12.92
N ASP A 58 -11.23 15.62 -13.91
CA ASP A 58 -11.77 16.59 -14.85
C ASP A 58 -12.94 17.40 -14.28
N LYS A 59 -13.59 18.19 -15.15
CA LYS A 59 -14.74 19.03 -14.78
C LYS A 59 -15.97 18.21 -14.37
N ASP A 60 -16.10 16.98 -14.88
CA ASP A 60 -17.23 16.09 -14.68
C ASP A 60 -17.02 15.19 -13.46
N GLY A 61 -15.80 15.19 -12.88
CA GLY A 61 -15.43 14.43 -11.71
C GLY A 61 -14.79 13.09 -12.04
N MET A 62 -14.53 12.81 -13.31
CA MET A 62 -13.90 11.57 -13.76
C MET A 62 -12.38 11.76 -13.85
N CYS A 63 -11.63 10.71 -13.55
CA CYS A 63 -10.18 10.70 -13.76
C CYS A 63 -9.87 10.60 -15.26
N ARG A 64 -8.88 11.37 -15.73
CA ARG A 64 -8.42 11.32 -17.12
C ARG A 64 -7.98 9.91 -17.50
N GLY A 65 -8.41 9.47 -18.68
CA GLY A 65 -8.11 8.13 -19.18
C GLY A 65 -8.73 7.03 -18.33
N GLU A 66 -9.91 7.27 -17.75
CA GLU A 66 -10.75 6.20 -17.18
C GLU A 66 -11.01 5.10 -18.22
N TYR A 67 -11.36 3.90 -17.75
CA TYR A 67 -11.80 2.83 -18.65
C TYR A 67 -13.16 3.17 -19.29
N ASP A 68 -13.52 2.45 -20.35
CA ASP A 68 -14.86 2.51 -20.94
C ASP A 68 -15.91 1.95 -19.97
N ASP A 69 -17.17 2.33 -20.12
CA ASP A 69 -18.24 2.02 -19.16
C ASP A 69 -18.69 0.55 -19.16
N ASP A 70 -18.31 -0.20 -20.18
CA ASP A 70 -18.47 -1.65 -20.30
C ASP A 70 -17.30 -2.46 -19.70
N ASP A 71 -16.16 -1.81 -19.40
CA ASP A 71 -15.03 -2.48 -18.74
C ASP A 71 -15.34 -2.72 -17.26
N PRO A 72 -15.14 -3.94 -16.71
CA PRO A 72 -15.35 -4.21 -15.29
C PRO A 72 -14.46 -3.37 -14.35
N LYS A 73 -13.43 -2.70 -14.85
CA LYS A 73 -12.56 -1.78 -14.11
C LYS A 73 -13.07 -0.34 -14.12
N TYR A 74 -14.14 -0.03 -14.87
CA TYR A 74 -14.73 1.30 -14.95
C TYR A 74 -14.94 1.93 -13.57
N GLY A 75 -14.56 3.20 -13.44
CA GLY A 75 -14.55 3.96 -12.19
C GLY A 75 -13.42 3.61 -11.22
N GLY A 76 -12.58 2.61 -11.53
CA GLY A 76 -11.46 2.19 -10.69
C GLY A 76 -10.36 3.24 -10.58
N LYS A 77 -10.00 3.92 -11.68
CA LYS A 77 -8.97 4.98 -11.64
C LYS A 77 -9.47 6.19 -10.86
N THR A 78 -10.74 6.56 -11.06
CA THR A 78 -11.38 7.65 -10.34
C THR A 78 -11.48 7.36 -8.85
N ALA A 79 -11.89 6.14 -8.46
CA ALA A 79 -11.95 5.73 -7.06
C ALA A 79 -10.56 5.71 -6.39
N LEU A 80 -9.54 5.19 -7.07
CA LEU A 80 -8.15 5.23 -6.58
C LEU A 80 -7.64 6.66 -6.38
N CYS A 81 -7.88 7.53 -7.36
CA CYS A 81 -7.44 8.92 -7.30
C CYS A 81 -8.08 9.66 -6.12
N ALA A 82 -9.39 9.48 -5.95
CA ALA A 82 -10.14 10.07 -4.84
C ALA A 82 -9.69 9.51 -3.48
N TYR A 83 -9.43 8.20 -3.38
CA TYR A 83 -8.89 7.56 -2.17
C TYR A 83 -7.52 8.11 -1.78
N ALA A 84 -6.62 8.27 -2.76
CA ALA A 84 -5.30 8.84 -2.54
C ALA A 84 -5.39 10.30 -2.08
N LEU A 85 -6.25 11.12 -2.70
CA LEU A 85 -6.49 12.50 -2.27
C LEU A 85 -7.03 12.57 -0.84
N LEU A 86 -7.95 11.67 -0.46
CA LEU A 86 -8.48 11.59 0.90
C LEU A 86 -7.39 11.22 1.91
N SER A 87 -6.51 10.28 1.56
CA SER A 87 -5.40 9.82 2.40
C SER A 87 -4.32 10.89 2.61
N LEU A 88 -4.15 11.81 1.66
CA LEU A 88 -3.26 12.98 1.77
C LEU A 88 -3.86 14.11 2.64
N GLY A 89 -5.00 13.88 3.28
CA GLY A 89 -5.68 14.81 4.16
C GLY A 89 -6.52 15.86 3.41
N PRO A 90 -7.60 16.36 4.04
CA PRO A 90 -8.52 17.29 3.41
C PRO A 90 -7.82 18.59 3.03
N ASP A 91 -8.06 19.05 1.81
CA ASP A 91 -7.75 20.39 1.37
C ASP A 91 -9.07 21.12 1.13
N PRO A 92 -9.44 22.10 1.98
CA PRO A 92 -10.73 22.79 1.87
C PRO A 92 -10.87 23.59 0.58
N GLN A 93 -9.77 23.89 -0.12
CA GLN A 93 -9.78 24.62 -1.39
C GLN A 93 -9.85 23.67 -2.61
N ALA A 94 -9.68 22.35 -2.41
CA ALA A 94 -9.63 21.39 -3.49
C ALA A 94 -11.04 20.98 -3.97
N VAL A 95 -11.48 21.56 -5.09
CA VAL A 95 -12.76 21.21 -5.73
C VAL A 95 -12.79 19.82 -6.36
N ALA A 96 -11.63 19.16 -6.52
CA ALA A 96 -11.50 17.90 -7.24
C ALA A 96 -12.15 16.71 -6.49
N LEU A 97 -11.87 16.56 -5.20
CA LEU A 97 -12.37 15.43 -4.41
C LEU A 97 -13.91 15.41 -4.31
N PRO A 98 -14.60 16.53 -4.01
CA PRO A 98 -16.06 16.56 -4.03
C PRO A 98 -16.68 16.22 -5.38
N LYS A 99 -16.03 16.58 -6.50
CA LYS A 99 -16.50 16.22 -7.83
C LYS A 99 -16.36 14.72 -8.09
N ALA A 100 -15.21 14.14 -7.75
CA ALA A 100 -14.98 12.71 -7.91
C ALA A 100 -15.93 11.86 -7.06
N THR A 101 -16.18 12.25 -5.80
CA THR A 101 -17.14 11.53 -4.95
C THR A 101 -18.58 11.66 -5.46
N LYS A 102 -18.97 12.84 -5.97
CA LYS A 102 -20.26 13.02 -6.64
C LYS A 102 -20.41 12.11 -7.86
N TRP A 103 -19.40 12.07 -8.72
CA TRP A 103 -19.40 11.22 -9.91
C TRP A 103 -19.46 9.73 -9.54
N LEU A 104 -18.63 9.27 -8.59
CA LEU A 104 -18.58 7.86 -8.15
C LEU A 104 -19.92 7.38 -7.56
N ARG A 105 -20.68 8.28 -6.93
CA ARG A 105 -22.02 7.99 -6.41
C ARG A 105 -23.04 7.74 -7.52
N GLN A 106 -22.85 8.35 -8.67
CA GLN A 106 -23.75 8.27 -9.83
C GLN A 106 -23.32 7.18 -10.83
N ALA A 107 -22.03 6.85 -10.86
CA ALA A 107 -21.47 5.86 -11.77
C ALA A 107 -22.05 4.46 -11.51
N LYS A 108 -22.43 3.78 -12.60
CA LYS A 108 -22.88 2.39 -12.59
C LYS A 108 -21.67 1.46 -12.63
N LEU A 109 -21.13 1.15 -11.47
CA LEU A 109 -19.99 0.25 -11.32
C LEU A 109 -20.49 -1.20 -11.26
N THR A 110 -19.91 -2.08 -12.08
CA THR A 110 -20.27 -3.51 -12.13
C THR A 110 -19.18 -4.41 -11.55
N GLY A 111 -17.91 -3.99 -11.59
CA GLY A 111 -16.81 -4.78 -11.07
C GLY A 111 -16.64 -4.69 -9.55
N THR A 112 -16.21 -5.79 -8.94
CA THR A 112 -15.95 -5.88 -7.49
C THR A 112 -14.89 -4.88 -7.04
N TYR A 113 -13.82 -4.70 -7.83
CA TYR A 113 -12.72 -3.79 -7.50
C TYR A 113 -13.15 -2.31 -7.41
N PRO A 114 -13.75 -1.69 -8.44
CA PRO A 114 -14.19 -0.30 -8.36
C PRO A 114 -15.31 -0.10 -7.31
N ILE A 115 -16.19 -1.08 -7.10
CA ILE A 115 -17.20 -1.02 -6.03
C ILE A 115 -16.55 -0.99 -4.64
N ALA A 116 -15.57 -1.85 -4.38
CA ALA A 116 -14.87 -1.89 -3.11
C ALA A 116 -14.13 -0.57 -2.83
N LEU A 117 -13.43 -0.03 -3.84
CA LEU A 117 -12.75 1.26 -3.69
C LEU A 117 -13.72 2.42 -3.46
N ARG A 118 -14.87 2.43 -4.14
CA ARG A 118 -15.91 3.44 -3.90
C ARG A 118 -16.35 3.45 -2.43
N ALA A 119 -16.49 2.28 -1.82
CA ALA A 119 -16.85 2.16 -0.40
C ALA A 119 -15.78 2.71 0.56
N CYS A 120 -14.52 2.83 0.13
CA CYS A 120 -13.46 3.43 0.95
C CYS A 120 -13.42 4.96 0.88
N VAL A 121 -14.15 5.58 -0.06
CA VAL A 121 -14.07 7.02 -0.34
C VAL A 121 -15.39 7.74 -0.04
N LEU A 122 -16.52 7.03 -0.09
CA LEU A 122 -17.85 7.56 0.22
C LEU A 122 -18.24 7.28 1.68
#